data_AF-A2BWC7-F1
#
_entry.id   AF-A2BWC7-F1
#
_cell.length_a   1.000
_cell.length_b   1.000
_cell.length_c   1.000
_cell.angle_alpha   90.00
_cell.angle_beta   90.00
_cell.angle_gamma   90.00
#
_symmetry.space_group_name_H-M   'P 1'
#
loop_
_entity.id
_entity.type
_entity.pdbx_description
1 polymer ?
#
loop_
_entity_poly.entity_id
_entity_poly.type
_entity_poly.pdbx_seq_one_letter_code
_entity_poly.pdbx_strand_id
1 'polypeptide(L)' 'MEFLNQEVTQEFLRLTWRNPAFMAIAIALIWIIPQLLIRRVLSRNYEKKKLDKQKEKIGKLYPKTFK' A
#
# COMPACT_ATOMS: atom_id res chain seq x y z
N MET A 1 -30.85 -24.52 -2.96
CA MET A 1 -29.93 -23.37 -2.75
C MET A 1 -28.55 -23.77 -2.21
N GLU A 2 -28.37 -24.93 -1.55
CA GLU A 2 -27.03 -25.39 -1.12
C GLU A 2 -26.23 -26.13 -2.21
N PHE A 3 -26.87 -26.95 -3.04
CA PHE A 3 -26.20 -27.72 -4.10
C PHE A 3 -25.55 -26.84 -5.18
N LEU A 4 -26.22 -25.75 -5.60
CA LEU A 4 -25.65 -24.77 -6.54
C LEU A 4 -24.44 -24.05 -5.96
N ASN A 5 -24.44 -23.80 -4.64
CA ASN A 5 -23.28 -23.21 -3.97
C ASN A 5 -22.10 -24.18 -3.97
N GLN A 6 -22.31 -25.48 -3.76
CA GLN A 6 -21.22 -26.46 -3.78
C GLN A 6 -20.58 -26.62 -5.16
N GLU A 7 -21.37 -26.69 -6.23
CA GLU A 7 -20.86 -26.78 -7.61
C GLU A 7 -20.08 -25.53 -7.99
N VAL A 8 -20.65 -24.34 -7.75
CA VAL A 8 -19.99 -23.07 -8.03
C VAL A 8 -18.70 -22.94 -7.20
N THR A 9 -18.72 -23.28 -5.92
CA THR A 9 -17.53 -23.21 -5.06
C THR A 9 -16.44 -24.19 -5.53
N GLN A 10 -16.80 -25.40 -5.95
CA GLN A 10 -15.86 -26.36 -6.50
C GLN A 10 -15.25 -25.89 -7.83
N GLU A 11 -16.03 -25.23 -8.68
CA GLU A 11 -15.57 -24.67 -9.93
C GLU A 11 -14.59 -23.50 -9.70
N PHE A 12 -14.91 -22.62 -8.74
CA PHE A 12 -13.99 -21.58 -8.27
C PHE A 12 -12.71 -22.18 -7.68
N LEU A 13 -12.79 -23.22 -6.84
CA LEU A 13 -11.62 -23.90 -6.28
C LEU A 13 -10.72 -24.50 -7.37
N ARG A 14 -11.30 -25.07 -8.43
CA ARG A 14 -10.54 -25.58 -9.59
C ARG A 14 -9.83 -24.45 -10.34
N LEU A 15 -10.50 -23.33 -10.56
CA LEU A 15 -9.95 -22.17 -11.28
C LEU A 15 -8.89 -21.41 -10.46
N THR A 16 -9.01 -21.41 -9.14
CA THR A 16 -8.24 -20.54 -8.24
C THR A 16 -7.09 -21.28 -7.55
N TRP A 17 -7.38 -22.40 -6.88
CA TRP A 17 -6.41 -23.13 -6.06
C TRP A 17 -5.72 -24.27 -6.80
N ARG A 18 -6.36 -24.82 -7.83
CA ARG A 18 -5.79 -25.91 -8.66
C ARG A 18 -5.06 -25.40 -9.90
N ASN A 19 -5.09 -24.09 -10.14
CA ASN A 19 -4.41 -23.45 -11.25
C ASN A 19 -3.09 -22.80 -10.77
N PRO A 20 -1.92 -23.33 -11.17
CA PRO A 20 -0.62 -22.79 -10.73
C PRO A 20 -0.38 -21.35 -11.23
N ALA A 21 -0.97 -20.94 -12.34
CA ALA A 21 -0.85 -19.58 -12.85
C ALA A 21 -1.56 -18.57 -11.93
N PHE A 22 -2.74 -18.93 -11.41
CA PHE A 22 -3.46 -18.09 -10.46
C PHE A 22 -2.67 -17.95 -9.15
N MET A 23 -2.12 -19.05 -8.63
CA MET A 23 -1.28 -19.02 -7.44
C MET A 23 -0.07 -18.08 -7.61
N ALA A 24 0.62 -18.16 -8.75
CA ALA A 24 1.75 -17.28 -9.04
C ALA A 24 1.35 -15.79 -9.04
N ILE A 25 0.21 -15.46 -9.65
CA ILE A 25 -0.32 -14.08 -9.65
C ILE A 25 -0.69 -13.64 -8.23
N ALA A 26 -1.37 -14.49 -7.45
CA ALA A 26 -1.75 -14.18 -6.08
C ALA A 26 -0.53 -13.92 -5.20
N ILE A 27 0.52 -14.74 -5.30
CA ILE A 27 1.78 -14.54 -4.58
C ILE A 27 2.45 -13.22 -5.00
N ALA A 28 2.49 -12.93 -6.30
CA ALA A 28 3.04 -11.68 -6.81
C ALA A 28 2.28 -10.47 -6.27
N LEU A 29 0.94 -10.51 -6.23
CA LEU A 29 0.11 -9.43 -5.69
C LEU A 29 0.34 -9.23 -4.19
N ILE A 30 0.40 -10.31 -3.42
CA ILE A 30 0.69 -10.27 -1.99
C ILE A 30 2.04 -9.59 -1.73
N TRP A 31 3.01 -9.74 -2.63
CA TRP A 31 4.31 -9.08 -2.50
C TRP A 31 4.30 -7.61 -2.97
N ILE A 32 3.66 -7.34 -4.12
CA ILE A 32 3.70 -6.02 -4.77
C ILE A 32 2.86 -4.99 -4.01
N ILE A 33 1.66 -5.37 -3.55
CA ILE A 33 0.73 -4.45 -2.87
C ILE A 33 1.36 -3.78 -1.63
N PRO A 34 1.92 -4.52 -0.65
CA PRO A 34 2.52 -3.90 0.53
C PRO A 34 3.72 -3.03 0.16
N GLN A 35 4.53 -3.43 -0.82
CA GLN A 35 5.67 -2.65 -1.27
C GLN A 35 5.25 -1.28 -1.84
N LEU A 36 4.16 -1.22 -2.60
CA LEU A 36 3.60 0.03 -3.12
C LEU A 36 3.05 0.93 -2.01
N LEU A 37 2.35 0.35 -1.03
CA LEU A 37 1.81 1.09 0.11
C LEU A 37 2.92 1.72 0.97
N ILE A 38 3.96 0.95 1.28
CA ILE A 38 5.11 1.42 2.06
C ILE A 38 5.81 2.57 1.34
N ARG A 39 6.06 2.45 0.03
CA ARG A 39 6.67 3.51 -0.78
C ARG A 39 5.87 4.81 -0.74
N ARG A 40 4.54 4.71 -0.81
CA ARG A 40 3.64 5.87 -0.78
C ARG A 40 3.63 6.56 0.58
N VAL A 41 3.67 5.80 1.68
CA VAL A 41 3.74 6.36 3.03
C VAL A 41 5.10 7.03 3.26
N LEU A 42 6.18 6.38 2.83
CA LEU A 42 7.54 6.90 2.98
C LEU A 42 7.75 8.22 2.22
N SER A 43 7.27 8.32 0.98
CA SER A 43 7.38 9.55 0.19
C SER A 43 6.65 10.72 0.85
N ARG A 44 5.41 10.50 1.30
CA ARG A 44 4.62 11.52 2.03
C ARG A 44 5.31 11.96 3.31
N ASN A 45 5.86 11.03 4.07
CA ASN A 45 6.59 11.34 5.30
C ASN A 45 7.88 12.13 5.01
N TYR A 46 8.57 11.80 3.92
CA TYR A 46 9.78 12.52 3.51
C TYR A 46 9.47 13.96 3.09
N GLU A 47 8.43 14.17 2.28
CA GLU A 47 7.97 15.51 1.88
C GLU A 47 7.55 16.35 3.08
N LYS A 48 6.78 15.76 4.00
CA LYS A 48 6.36 16.43 5.24
C LYS A 48 7.58 16.86 6.07
N LYS A 49 8.53 15.94 6.32
CA LYS A 49 9.78 16.26 7.04
C LYS A 49 10.59 17.36 6.35
N LYS A 50 10.63 17.38 5.01
CA LYS A 50 11.33 18.41 4.23
C LYS A 50 10.66 19.78 4.41
N LEU A 51 9.33 19.84 4.40
CA LEU A 51 8.57 21.08 4.64
C LEU A 51 8.74 21.57 6.08
N ASP A 52 8.68 20.67 7.06
CA ASP A 52 8.84 21.03 8.48
C ASP A 52 10.24 21.59 8.75
N LYS A 53 11.29 20.97 8.20
CA LYS A 53 12.66 21.50 8.27
C LYS A 53 12.80 22.87 7.61
N GLN A 54 12.13 23.11 6.49
CA GLN A 54 12.14 24.42 5.83
C GLN A 54 11.44 25.48 6.67
N LYS A 55 10.27 25.16 7.23
CA LYS A 55 9.55 26.05 8.16
C LYS A 55 10.38 26.40 9.38
N GLU A 56 11.07 25.41 9.97
CA GLU A 56 11.97 25.63 11.09
C GLU A 56 13.12 26.58 10.72
N LYS A 57 13.77 26.36 9.58
CA LYS A 57 14.85 27.24 9.11
C LYS A 57 14.37 28.67 8.84
N ILE A 58 13.21 28.84 8.19
CA ILE A 58 12.62 30.15 7.93
C ILE A 58 12.28 30.85 9.26
N GLY A 59 11.71 30.14 10.22
CA GLY A 59 11.40 30.68 11.54
C GLY A 59 12.65 31.14 12.32
N LYS A 60 13.79 30.46 12.14
CA LYS A 60 15.08 30.89 12.69
C LYS A 60 15.63 32.14 11.98
N LEU A 61 15.45 32.23 10.67
CA LEU A 61 15.96 33.34 9.85
C LEU A 61 15.15 34.62 10.03
N TYR A 62 13.83 34.50 10.21
CA TYR A 62 12.91 35.62 10.42
C TYR A 62 12.09 35.39 11.71
N PRO A 63 12.71 35.63 12.89
CA PRO A 63 12.01 35.51 14.16
C PRO A 63 10.87 36.55 14.22
N LYS A 64 9.64 36.07 14.43
CA LYS A 64 8.44 36.94 14.49
C LYS A 64 8.45 37.91 15.69
N THR A 65 9.29 37.64 16.67
CA THR A 65 9.57 38.53 17.80
C THR A 65 10.94 39.16 17.56
N PHE A 66 10.93 40.36 16.98
CA PHE A 66 12.05 41.30 17.16
C PHE A 66 12.10 41.62 18.65
N LYS A 67 13.22 41.30 19.29
CA LYS A 67 13.49 41.69 20.67
C LYS A 67 13.98 43.12 20.70
#